data_AF-A0A7C1WIP4-F1
#
_entry.id   AF-A0A7C1WIP4-F1
#
_cell.length_a   1.000
_cell.length_b   1.000
_cell.length_c   1.000
_cell.angle_alpha   90.00
_cell.angle_beta   90.00
_cell.angle_gamma   90.00
#
_symmetry.space_group_name_H-M   'P 1'
#
loop_
_entity.id
_entity.type
_entity.pdbx_description
1 polymer ?
#
loop_
_entity_poly.entity_id
_entity_poly.type
_entity_poly.pdbx_seq_one_letter_code
_entity_poly.pdbx_strand_id
1 'polypeptide(L)'
;LIMRPDVIDLTVVAKGQAEILEMIVSENSPVVGKKLKDISPRDFVVVAVYNKEGDLTIPKGNTQINEGNRVLVLAKTRVVPLVKKMFME
;
A
#
# COMPACT_ATOMS: atom_id res chain seq x y z
N LEU A 1 20.59 -6.57 1.40
CA LEU A 1 19.44 -5.96 0.70
C LEU A 1 18.36 -7.03 0.59
N ILE A 2 17.16 -6.83 1.14
CA ILE A 2 16.05 -7.79 0.99
C ILE A 2 15.28 -7.35 -0.24
N MET A 3 15.39 -8.07 -1.36
CA MET A 3 14.61 -7.82 -2.57
C MET A 3 13.36 -8.71 -2.56
N ARG A 4 12.19 -8.12 -2.80
CA ARG A 4 10.92 -8.83 -2.96
C ARG A 4 10.39 -8.51 -4.36
N PRO A 5 10.15 -9.50 -5.23
CA PRO A 5 9.88 -9.28 -6.66
C PRO A 5 8.64 -8.41 -6.93
N ASP A 6 7.67 -8.43 -6.02
CA ASP A 6 6.39 -7.72 -6.20
C ASP A 6 6.37 -6.32 -5.52
N VAL A 7 7.49 -5.84 -4.99
CA VAL A 7 7.58 -4.54 -4.31
C VAL A 7 8.53 -3.65 -5.10
N ILE A 8 8.05 -2.46 -5.50
CA ILE A 8 8.85 -1.48 -6.26
C ILE A 8 9.99 -0.96 -5.38
N ASP A 9 9.68 -0.59 -4.13
CA ASP A 9 10.68 -0.13 -3.15
C ASP A 9 10.27 -0.49 -1.71
N LEU A 10 11.28 -0.77 -0.88
CA LEU A 10 11.12 -1.13 0.53
C LEU A 10 12.12 -0.38 1.40
N THR A 11 11.61 0.43 2.32
CA THR A 11 12.42 1.12 3.33
C THR A 11 12.04 0.68 4.74
N VAL A 12 13.02 0.20 5.51
CA VAL A 12 12.84 -0.15 6.93
C VAL A 12 13.03 1.10 7.80
N VAL A 13 12.05 1.42 8.62
CA VAL A 13 12.05 2.60 9.51
C VAL A 13 11.87 2.20 10.97
N ALA A 14 12.00 3.16 11.89
CA ALA A 14 11.77 2.97 13.33
C ALA A 14 12.54 1.76 13.92
N LYS A 15 13.84 1.65 13.64
CA LYS A 15 14.70 0.53 14.10
C LYS A 15 14.13 -0.86 13.78
N GLY A 16 13.45 -1.01 12.63
CA GLY A 16 12.89 -2.29 12.20
C GLY A 16 11.45 -2.56 12.64
N GLN A 17 10.78 -1.59 13.29
CA GLN A 17 9.40 -1.75 13.75
C GLN A 17 8.36 -1.46 12.65
N ALA A 18 8.74 -0.73 11.60
CA ALA A 18 7.87 -0.42 10.49
C ALA A 18 8.62 -0.42 9.15
N GLU A 19 7.86 -0.61 8.08
CA GLU A 19 8.31 -0.67 6.69
C GLU A 19 7.44 0.27 5.87
N ILE A 20 8.06 0.98 4.92
CA ILE A 20 7.37 1.69 3.85
C ILE A 20 7.46 0.83 2.60
N LEU A 21 6.32 0.53 1.98
CA LEU A 21 6.21 -0.32 0.81
C LEU A 21 5.59 0.46 -0.35
N GLU A 22 6.26 0.43 -1.50
CA GLU A 22 5.71 0.89 -2.77
C GLU A 22 5.28 -0.31 -3.62
N MET A 23 4.02 -0.35 -4.04
CA MET A 23 3.48 -1.48 -4.82
C MET A 23 2.38 -1.05 -5.78
N ILE A 24 2.12 -1.88 -6.78
CA ILE A 24 1.01 -1.73 -7.73
C ILE A 24 -0.17 -2.56 -7.23
N VAL A 25 -1.36 -1.97 -7.22
CA VAL A 25 -2.59 -2.67 -6.85
C VAL A 25 -2.98 -3.65 -7.96
N SER A 26 -3.08 -4.92 -7.61
CA SER A 26 -3.50 -6.00 -8.52
C SER A 26 -4.98 -5.91 -8.87
N GLU A 27 -5.38 -6.46 -10.02
CA GLU A 27 -6.78 -6.58 -10.44
C GLU A 27 -7.61 -7.45 -9.49
N ASN A 28 -7.00 -8.47 -8.89
CA ASN A 28 -7.66 -9.40 -7.97
C ASN A 28 -7.70 -8.88 -6.53
N SER A 29 -7.10 -7.73 -6.27
CA SER A 29 -6.95 -7.21 -4.92
C SER A 29 -8.31 -6.94 -4.27
N PRO A 30 -8.54 -7.40 -3.02
CA PRO A 30 -9.77 -7.18 -2.29
C PRO A 30 -10.00 -5.71 -1.90
N VAL A 31 -9.05 -4.80 -2.15
CA VAL A 31 -9.21 -3.36 -1.89
C VAL A 31 -9.67 -2.57 -3.12
N VAL A 32 -9.68 -3.16 -4.31
CA VAL A 32 -10.14 -2.50 -5.53
C VAL A 32 -11.60 -2.05 -5.37
N GLY A 33 -11.85 -0.79 -5.73
CA GLY A 33 -13.16 -0.16 -5.63
C GLY A 33 -13.54 0.31 -4.21
N LYS A 34 -12.76 -0.01 -3.18
CA LYS A 34 -13.04 0.42 -1.79
C LYS A 34 -12.43 1.79 -1.49
N LYS A 35 -13.05 2.51 -0.55
CA LYS A 35 -12.47 3.75 0.00
C LYS A 35 -11.50 3.42 1.12
N LEU A 36 -10.48 4.25 1.32
CA LEU A 36 -9.45 4.01 2.34
C LEU A 36 -10.01 3.86 3.76
N LYS A 37 -11.06 4.61 4.09
CA LYS A 37 -11.76 4.51 5.39
C LYS A 37 -12.41 3.14 5.63
N ASP A 38 -12.69 2.39 4.57
CA ASP A 38 -13.33 1.07 4.63
C ASP A 38 -12.31 -0.08 4.65
N ILE A 39 -11.02 0.21 4.43
CA ILE A 39 -9.95 -0.81 4.37
C ILE A 39 -8.86 -0.63 5.43
N SER A 40 -8.62 0.58 5.93
CA SER A 40 -7.44 0.88 6.76
C SER A 40 -7.58 0.30 8.17
N PRO A 41 -6.73 -0.67 8.57
CA PRO A 41 -6.62 -1.13 9.94
C PRO A 41 -5.63 -0.24 10.72
N ARG A 42 -5.61 -0.38 12.05
CA ARG A 42 -4.80 0.46 12.95
C ARG A 42 -3.27 0.33 12.77
N ASP A 43 -2.79 -0.67 12.03
CA ASP A 43 -1.36 -1.02 11.95
C ASP A 43 -0.69 -0.73 10.60
N PHE A 44 -1.43 -0.17 9.64
CA PHE A 44 -0.85 0.42 8.43
C PHE A 44 -1.66 1.62 7.96
N VAL A 45 -1.02 2.47 7.15
CA VAL A 45 -1.65 3.64 6.52
C VAL A 45 -1.14 3.79 5.09
N VAL A 46 -2.06 4.06 4.17
CA VAL A 46 -1.70 4.46 2.79
C VAL A 46 -1.31 5.93 2.83
N VAL A 47 -0.06 6.23 2.48
CA VAL A 47 0.52 7.58 2.58
C VAL A 47 0.49 8.34 1.26
N ALA A 48 0.49 7.62 0.13
CA ALA A 48 0.40 8.19 -1.20
C ALA A 48 -0.31 7.21 -2.15
N VAL A 49 -1.04 7.77 -3.11
CA VAL A 49 -1.64 7.03 -4.23
C VAL A 49 -1.28 7.75 -5.52
N TYR A 50 -0.76 7.01 -6.50
CA TYR A 50 -0.56 7.47 -7.85
C TYR A 50 -1.55 6.77 -8.78
N ASN A 51 -2.22 7.54 -9.65
CA ASN A 51 -3.05 6.96 -10.70
C ASN A 51 -2.16 6.32 -11.80
N LYS A 52 -2.78 5.71 -12.83
CA LYS A 52 -2.06 5.09 -13.95
C LYS A 52 -1.25 6.10 -14.78
N GLU A 53 -1.58 7.40 -14.70
CA GLU A 53 -0.89 8.51 -15.37
C GLU A 53 0.32 9.03 -14.56
N GLY A 54 0.46 8.60 -13.30
CA GLY A 54 1.55 8.99 -12.41
C GLY A 54 1.24 10.20 -11.52
N ASP A 55 0.01 10.71 -11.53
CA ASP A 55 -0.39 11.84 -10.69
C ASP A 55 -0.50 11.46 -9.22
N LEU A 56 0.23 12.18 -8.37
CA LEU A 56 0.23 11.99 -6.92
C LEU A 56 -1.03 12.56 -6.28
N THR A 57 -1.72 11.74 -5.49
CA THR A 57 -2.76 12.15 -4.56
C THR A 57 -2.34 11.84 -3.12
N ILE A 58 -2.46 12.83 -2.24
CA ILE A 58 -2.38 12.60 -0.79
C ILE A 58 -3.73 12.04 -0.33
N PRO A 59 -3.81 10.75 0.05
CA PRO A 59 -5.07 10.10 0.32
C PRO A 59 -5.83 10.68 1.52
N LYS A 60 -7.15 10.62 1.44
CA LYS A 60 -8.09 10.85 2.53
C LYS A 60 -8.96 9.61 2.71
N GLY A 61 -9.77 9.57 3.77
CA GLY A 61 -10.67 8.44 4.02
C GLY A 61 -11.61 8.12 2.84
N ASN A 62 -12.00 9.12 2.04
CA ASN A 62 -12.87 8.91 0.87
C ASN A 62 -12.10 8.59 -0.43
N THR A 63 -10.77 8.58 -0.43
CA THR A 63 -9.98 8.18 -1.60
C THR A 63 -10.28 6.73 -1.92
N GLN A 64 -10.72 6.49 -3.15
CA GLN A 64 -11.00 5.15 -3.67
C GLN A 64 -9.72 4.55 -4.25
N ILE A 65 -9.45 3.29 -3.93
CA ILE A 65 -8.32 2.55 -4.50
C ILE A 65 -8.79 1.82 -5.75
N ASN A 66 -8.05 1.99 -6.84
CA ASN A 66 -8.33 1.34 -8.10
C ASN A 66 -7.18 0.41 -8.50
N GLU A 67 -7.49 -0.60 -9.29
CA GLU A 67 -6.50 -1.46 -9.94
C GLU A 67 -5.45 -0.61 -10.68
N GLY A 68 -4.19 -1.04 -10.58
CA GLY A 68 -3.06 -0.43 -11.26
C GLY A 68 -2.65 0.91 -10.65
N ASN A 69 -3.31 1.38 -9.60
CA ASN A 69 -2.76 2.45 -8.77
C ASN A 69 -1.45 1.99 -8.17
N ARG A 70 -0.47 2.89 -8.13
CA ARG A 70 0.73 2.68 -7.33
C ARG A 70 0.48 3.29 -5.96
N VAL A 71 0.66 2.51 -4.91
CA VAL A 71 0.40 2.94 -3.53
C VAL A 71 1.68 2.87 -2.72
N LEU A 72 1.87 3.89 -1.88
CA LEU A 72 2.90 3.90 -0.86
C LEU A 72 2.23 3.65 0.49
N VAL A 73 2.67 2.63 1.21
CA VAL A 73 2.04 2.18 2.47
C VAL A 73 3.08 2.15 3.57
N LEU A 74 2.81 2.84 4.68
CA LEU A 74 3.57 2.69 5.92
C LEU A 74 2.88 1.63 6.78
N ALA A 75 3.59 0.57 7.13
CA ALA A 75 3.04 -0.56 7.88
C ALA A 75 3.98 -0.96 9.01
N LYS A 76 3.45 -1.45 10.14
CA LYS A 76 4.28 -2.18 11.09
C LYS A 76 4.84 -3.44 10.41
N THR A 77 6.10 -3.77 10.66
CA THR A 77 6.81 -4.93 10.08
C THR A 77 5.98 -6.22 10.16
N ARG A 78 5.32 -6.45 11.30
CA ARG A 78 4.48 -7.64 11.54
C ARG A 78 3.27 -7.79 10.62
N VAL A 79 2.76 -6.69 10.05
CA VAL A 79 1.56 -6.72 9.18
C VAL A 79 1.89 -6.60 7.69
N VAL A 80 3.17 -6.50 7.33
CA VAL A 80 3.61 -6.43 5.93
C VAL A 80 3.07 -7.58 5.06
N PRO A 81 3.07 -8.86 5.52
CA PRO A 81 2.49 -9.95 4.72
C PRO A 81 0.99 -9.76 4.46
N LEU A 82 0.24 -9.24 5.43
CA LEU A 82 -1.18 -8.93 5.27
C LEU A 82 -1.39 -7.78 4.28
N VAL A 83 -0.58 -6.72 4.36
CA VAL A 83 -0.64 -5.59 3.41
C VAL A 83 -0.39 -6.08 1.99
N LYS A 84 0.66 -6.86 1.75
CA LYS A 84 0.92 -7.43 0.43
C LYS A 84 -0.30 -8.22 -0.07
N LYS A 85 -0.81 -9.13 0.75
CA LYS A 85 -2.00 -9.92 0.40
C LYS A 85 -3.22 -9.05 0.10
N MET A 86 -3.43 -7.96 0.84
CA MET A 86 -4.59 -7.09 0.62
C MET A 86 -4.51 -6.29 -0.69
N PHE A 87 -3.31 -5.88 -1.12
CA PHE A 87 -3.13 -4.97 -2.26
C PHE A 87 -2.68 -5.68 -3.53
N MET A 88 -2.13 -6.89 -3.44
CA MET A 88 -1.48 -7.58 -4.55
C MET A 88 -2.09 -8.93 -4.94
N GLU A 89 -2.87 -9.54 -4.05
CA GLU A 89 -3.50 -10.86 -4.23
C GLU A 89 -5.01 -10.74 -4.09
#